data_AF-A0A971GKC5-F1
#
_entry.id   AF-A0A971GKC5-F1
#
_cell.length_a   1.000
_cell.length_b   1.000
_cell.length_c   1.000
_cell.angle_alpha   90.00
_cell.angle_beta   90.00
_cell.angle_gamma   90.00
#
_symmetry.space_group_name_H-M   'P 1'
#
loop_
_entity.id
_entity.type
_entity.pdbx_description
1 polymer ?
#
loop_
_entity_poly.entity_id
_entity_poly.type
_entity_poly.pdbx_seq_one_letter_code
_entity_poly.pdbx_strand_id
1 'polypeptide(L)'
;NRSLKTYILTTFTNITIAGACIVLIFMKPEMAKTVDLKFLTWIMSGIILVITIVIKIGVFRRIYRRIKDPSNYHVNFFGKKVLHASVVSRLEIAVFFGTMPFFLMAGAYFVARGVNFFLYKHL
;
A
#
# COMPACT_ATOMS: atom_id res chain seq x y z
N ASN A 1 -20.38 16.02 8.66
CA ASN A 1 -21.38 15.72 7.59
C ASN A 1 -20.79 15.40 6.22
N ARG A 2 -19.87 16.18 5.62
CA ARG A 2 -19.36 15.91 4.26
C ARG A 2 -18.63 14.56 4.11
N SER A 3 -17.70 14.24 5.01
CA SER A 3 -16.97 12.95 5.00
C SER A 3 -17.91 11.74 5.14
N LEU A 4 -18.96 11.86 5.96
CA LEU A 4 -19.93 10.79 6.16
C LEU A 4 -20.78 10.57 4.91
N LYS A 5 -21.26 11.65 4.27
CA LYS A 5 -22.01 11.57 3.01
C LYS A 5 -21.18 10.94 1.88
N THR A 6 -19.91 11.31 1.75
CA THR A 6 -19.01 10.71 0.75
C THR A 6 -18.77 9.23 1.03
N TYR A 7 -18.52 8.86 2.29
CA TYR A 7 -18.36 7.46 2.69
C TYR A 7 -19.59 6.61 2.36
N ILE A 8 -20.79 7.09 2.69
CA ILE A 8 -22.05 6.40 2.40
C ILE A 8 -22.23 6.25 0.89
N LEU A 9 -21.98 7.31 0.11
CA LEU A 9 -22.10 7.25 -1.35
C LEU A 9 -21.13 6.23 -1.95
N THR A 10 -19.85 6.27 -1.58
CA THR A 10 -18.85 5.30 -2.06
C THR A 10 -19.21 3.87 -1.68
N THR A 11 -19.69 3.67 -0.45
CA THR A 11 -20.13 2.34 0.03
C THR A 11 -21.30 1.83 -0.80
N PHE A 12 -22.31 2.68 -1.01
CA PHE A 12 -23.48 2.33 -1.80
C PHE A 12 -23.09 2.01 -3.25
N THR A 13 -22.31 2.87 -3.90
CA THR A 13 -21.82 2.64 -5.25
C THR A 13 -21.04 1.33 -5.37
N ASN A 14 -20.12 1.04 -4.44
CA ASN A 14 -19.35 -0.20 -4.46
C ASN A 14 -20.24 -1.44 -4.31
N ILE A 15 -21.21 -1.41 -3.39
CA ILE A 15 -22.15 -2.51 -3.17
C ILE A 15 -23.04 -2.71 -4.40
N THR A 16 -23.56 -1.62 -4.99
CA THR A 16 -24.39 -1.71 -6.20
C THR A 16 -23.61 -2.27 -7.38
N ILE A 17 -22.37 -1.82 -7.59
CA ILE A 17 -21.50 -2.35 -8.65
C ILE A 17 -21.21 -3.82 -8.41
N ALA A 18 -20.86 -4.21 -7.18
CA ALA A 18 -20.61 -5.61 -6.85
C ALA A 18 -21.84 -6.49 -7.09
N GLY A 19 -23.03 -6.05 -6.66
CA GLY A 19 -24.28 -6.74 -6.92
C GLY A 19 -24.57 -6.90 -8.41
N ALA A 20 -24.38 -5.83 -9.20
CA ALA A 20 -24.52 -5.88 -10.65
C ALA A 20 -23.54 -6.88 -11.30
N CYS A 21 -22.28 -6.88 -10.88
CA CYS A 21 -21.28 -7.85 -11.36
C CYS A 21 -21.68 -9.29 -11.02
N ILE A 22 -22.18 -9.55 -9.82
CA ILE A 22 -22.65 -10.87 -9.41
C ILE A 22 -23.80 -11.34 -10.32
N VAL A 23 -24.82 -10.49 -10.52
CA VAL A 23 -25.96 -10.81 -11.40
C VAL A 23 -25.48 -11.08 -12.83
N LEU A 24 -24.57 -10.26 -13.36
CA LEU A 24 -24.00 -10.46 -14.70
C LEU A 24 -23.26 -11.80 -14.82
N ILE A 25 -22.48 -12.18 -13.80
CA ILE A 25 -21.77 -13.47 -13.78
C ILE A 25 -22.75 -14.65 -13.75
N PHE A 26 -23.86 -14.54 -13.01
CA PHE A 26 -24.90 -15.58 -13.00
C PHE A 26 -25.63 -15.70 -14.35
N MET A 27 -25.87 -14.57 -15.03
CA MET A 27 -26.53 -14.56 -16.34
C MET A 27 -25.62 -15.05 -17.47
N LYS A 28 -24.30 -14.79 -17.38
CA LYS A 28 -23.31 -15.11 -18.42
C LYS A 28 -22.03 -15.64 -17.78
N PRO A 29 -22.01 -16.89 -17.30
CA PRO A 29 -20.86 -17.47 -16.63
C PRO A 29 -19.64 -17.59 -17.53
N GLU A 30 -19.83 -17.63 -18.86
CA GLU A 30 -18.73 -17.57 -19.83
C GLU A 30 -17.87 -16.30 -19.69
N MET A 31 -18.45 -15.17 -19.29
CA MET A 31 -17.71 -13.92 -19.08
C MET A 31 -16.75 -14.00 -17.90
N ALA A 32 -17.05 -14.82 -16.88
CA ALA A 32 -16.12 -15.01 -15.76
C ALA A 32 -14.89 -15.84 -16.16
N LYS A 33 -15.05 -16.74 -17.15
CA LYS A 33 -13.96 -17.62 -17.62
C LYS A 33 -12.96 -16.91 -18.53
N THR A 34 -13.35 -15.80 -19.16
CA THR A 34 -12.47 -15.00 -20.02
C THR A 34 -11.59 -14.03 -19.23
N VAL A 35 -11.84 -13.86 -17.92
CA VAL A 35 -11.03 -12.99 -17.06
C VAL A 35 -9.70 -13.67 -16.77
N ASP A 36 -8.60 -13.05 -17.21
CA ASP A 36 -7.26 -13.47 -16.83
C ASP A 36 -6.96 -13.06 -15.39
N LEU A 37 -7.28 -13.97 -14.46
CA LEU A 37 -7.01 -13.80 -13.03
C LEU A 37 -5.52 -13.65 -12.72
N LYS A 38 -4.62 -14.23 -13.52
CA LYS A 38 -3.17 -14.09 -13.31
C LYS A 38 -2.74 -12.66 -13.61
N PHE A 39 -3.17 -12.13 -14.75
CA PHE A 39 -2.89 -10.73 -15.11
C PHE A 39 -3.52 -9.75 -14.12
N LEU A 40 -4.77 -9.98 -13.73
CA LEU A 40 -5.47 -9.13 -12.76
C LEU A 40 -4.77 -9.11 -11.41
N THR A 41 -4.42 -10.28 -10.86
CA THR A 41 -3.72 -10.38 -9.57
C THR A 41 -2.32 -9.77 -9.63
N TRP A 42 -1.63 -9.89 -10.77
CA TRP A 42 -0.34 -9.22 -10.98
C TRP A 42 -0.48 -7.69 -10.95
N ILE A 43 -1.44 -7.11 -11.68
CA ILE A 43 -1.70 -5.66 -11.62
C ILE A 43 -2.06 -5.21 -10.19
N MET A 44 -2.96 -5.94 -9.52
CA MET A 44 -3.38 -5.61 -8.16
C MET A 44 -2.21 -5.64 -7.17
N SER A 45 -1.30 -6.62 -7.31
CA SER A 45 -0.09 -6.68 -6.50
C SER A 45 0.84 -5.48 -6.76
N GLY A 46 0.97 -5.04 -8.01
CA GLY A 46 1.71 -3.83 -8.38
C GLY A 46 1.13 -2.56 -7.75
N ILE A 47 -0.19 -2.42 -7.75
CA ILE A 47 -0.88 -1.28 -7.11
C ILE A 47 -0.61 -1.29 -5.60
N ILE A 48 -0.76 -2.44 -4.94
CA ILE A 48 -0.49 -2.57 -3.49
C ILE A 48 0.98 -2.24 -3.19
N LEU A 49 1.91 -2.71 -4.02
CA LEU A 49 3.33 -2.40 -3.89
C LEU A 49 3.57 -0.88 -3.97
N VAL A 50 3.03 -0.20 -4.98
CA VAL A 50 3.19 1.24 -5.15
C VAL A 50 2.62 2.02 -3.96
N ILE A 51 1.40 1.68 -3.52
CA ILE A 51 0.77 2.33 -2.36
C ILE A 51 1.64 2.17 -1.11
N THR A 52 2.12 0.95 -0.85
CA THR A 52 2.93 0.68 0.35
C THR A 52 4.32 1.33 0.28
N ILE A 53 4.91 1.50 -0.91
CA ILE A 53 6.13 2.29 -1.12
C ILE A 53 5.88 3.76 -0.80
N VAL A 54 4.80 4.35 -1.34
CA VAL A 54 4.46 5.77 -1.12
C VAL A 54 4.28 6.05 0.38
N ILE A 55 3.61 5.15 1.10
CA ILE A 55 3.45 5.25 2.56
C ILE A 55 4.81 5.28 3.25
N LYS A 56 5.70 4.32 2.93
CA LYS A 56 7.04 4.23 3.53
C LYS A 56 7.89 5.47 3.21
N ILE A 57 7.90 5.93 1.96
CA ILE A 57 8.58 7.17 1.57
C ILE A 57 8.04 8.36 2.37
N GLY A 58 6.72 8.45 2.56
CA GLY A 58 6.10 9.49 3.38
C GLY A 58 6.56 9.46 4.84
N VAL A 59 6.61 8.27 5.44
CA VAL A 59 7.14 8.05 6.81
C VAL A 59 8.61 8.49 6.89
N PHE A 60 9.46 8.02 5.98
CA PHE A 60 10.88 8.37 5.94
C PHE A 60 11.10 9.87 5.77
N ARG A 61 10.36 10.53 4.86
CA ARG A 61 10.48 11.98 4.64
C ARG A 61 10.13 12.78 5.91
N ARG A 62 9.11 12.38 6.66
CA ARG A 62 8.72 13.04 7.92
C ARG A 62 9.77 12.84 9.01
N ILE A 63 10.27 11.61 9.18
CA ILE A 63 11.35 11.31 10.14
C ILE A 63 12.61 12.08 9.78
N TYR A 64 13.01 12.08 8.50
CA TYR A 64 14.19 12.79 8.03
C TYR A 64 14.12 14.29 8.30
N ARG A 65 12.94 14.90 8.16
CA ARG A 65 12.72 16.31 8.51
C ARG A 65 12.89 16.54 10.02
N ARG A 66 12.30 15.69 10.87
CA ARG A 66 12.39 15.82 12.34
C ARG A 66 13.80 15.59 12.88
N ILE A 67 14.58 14.69 12.28
CA ILE A 67 15.98 14.46 12.66
C ILE A 67 16.83 15.73 12.52
N LYS A 68 16.51 16.63 11.57
CA LYS A 68 17.26 17.88 11.36
C LYS A 68 16.91 18.98 12.35
N ASP A 69 15.77 18.89 13.01
CA ASP A 69 15.29 19.89 13.94
C ASP A 69 16.12 19.87 15.24
N PRO A 70 16.72 21.00 15.67
CA PRO A 70 17.48 21.11 16.93
C PRO A 70 16.70 20.70 18.18
N SER A 71 15.37 20.80 18.18
CA SER A 71 14.53 20.38 19.31
C SER A 71 14.47 18.86 19.50
N ASN A 72 14.88 18.10 18.47
CA ASN A 72 14.72 16.66 18.38
C ASN A 72 16.03 15.88 18.62
N TYR A 73 17.12 16.59 18.92
CA TYR A 73 18.38 15.99 19.31
C TYR A 73 19.10 16.85 20.34
N HIS A 74 19.98 16.23 21.11
CA HIS A 74 20.99 16.93 21.89
C HIS A 74 22.38 16.42 21.48
N VAL A 75 23.39 17.23 21.78
CA VAL A 75 24.79 16.84 21.58
C VAL A 75 25.30 16.31 22.91
N ASN A 76 25.83 15.09 22.93
CA ASN A 76 26.39 14.51 24.14
C ASN A 76 27.78 15.10 24.46
N PHE A 77 28.35 14.70 25.60
CA PHE A 77 29.68 15.14 26.03
C PHE A 77 30.79 14.91 24.99
N PHE A 78 30.65 13.91 24.11
CA PHE A 78 31.61 13.59 23.04
C PHE A 78 31.33 14.32 21.72
N GLY A 79 30.45 15.32 21.71
CA GLY A 79 30.07 16.02 20.48
C GLY A 79 29.17 15.19 19.54
N LYS A 80 28.68 14.02 19.96
CA LYS A 80 27.83 13.15 19.13
C LYS A 80 26.36 13.56 19.26
N LYS A 81 25.68 13.64 18.11
CA LYS A 81 24.24 13.88 18.02
C LYS A 81 23.46 12.66 18.52
N VAL A 82 22.65 12.85 19.55
CA VAL A 82 21.76 11.82 20.12
C VAL A 82 20.30 12.25 19.90
N LEU A 83 19.54 11.42 19.19
CA LEU A 83 18.14 11.68 18.86
C LEU A 83 17.22 11.31 20.03
N HIS A 84 16.18 12.10 20.25
CA HIS A 84 15.13 11.75 21.20
C HIS A 84 14.21 10.65 20.64
N ALA A 85 13.66 9.81 21.52
CA ALA A 85 12.70 8.78 21.11
C ALA A 85 11.41 9.35 20.50
N SER A 86 11.11 10.62 20.75
CA SER A 86 9.99 11.37 20.17
C SER A 86 10.13 11.68 18.68
N VAL A 87 11.32 11.48 18.09
CA VAL A 87 11.59 11.75 16.67
C VAL A 87 10.72 10.91 15.73
N VAL A 88 10.32 9.71 16.18
CA VAL A 88 9.45 8.81 15.45
C VAL A 88 8.14 8.66 16.21
N SER A 89 7.01 8.96 15.54
CA SER A 89 5.70 8.80 16.16
C SER A 89 5.32 7.31 16.25
N ARG A 90 4.63 6.93 17.33
CA ARG A 90 4.07 5.57 17.48
C ARG A 90 3.15 5.20 16.31
N LEU A 91 2.38 6.16 15.79
CA LEU A 91 1.53 5.94 14.63
C LEU A 91 2.34 5.65 13.36
N GLU A 92 3.47 6.30 13.19
CA GLU A 92 4.36 6.06 12.03
C GLU A 92 5.01 4.68 12.09
N ILE A 93 5.40 4.24 13.29
CA ILE A 93 5.88 2.89 13.54
C ILE A 93 4.77 1.88 13.19
N ALA A 94 3.56 2.07 13.74
CA ALA A 94 2.42 1.20 13.49
C ALA A 94 2.05 1.11 12.01
N VAL A 95 2.03 2.23 11.29
CA VAL A 95 1.75 2.26 9.85
C VAL A 95 2.88 1.61 9.04
N PHE A 96 4.15 1.86 9.41
CA PHE A 96 5.29 1.27 8.72
C PHE A 96 5.28 -0.27 8.83
N PHE A 97 5.18 -0.78 10.05
CA PHE A 97 5.15 -2.23 10.31
C PHE A 97 3.84 -2.87 9.87
N GLY A 98 2.69 -2.21 10.05
CA GLY A 98 1.39 -2.71 9.59
C GLY A 98 1.31 -2.86 8.07
N THR A 99 2.01 -2.01 7.31
CA THR A 99 2.10 -2.13 5.85
C THR A 99 3.28 -2.99 5.37
N MET A 100 4.06 -3.58 6.28
CA MET A 100 5.21 -4.41 5.94
C MET A 100 4.82 -5.74 5.29
N PRO A 101 3.86 -6.53 5.84
CA PRO A 101 3.47 -7.81 5.24
C PRO A 101 2.95 -7.62 3.80
N PHE A 102 2.09 -6.62 3.59
CA PHE A 102 1.54 -6.31 2.28
C PHE A 102 2.62 -5.90 1.27
N PHE A 103 3.58 -5.08 1.69
CA PHE A 103 4.71 -4.69 0.85
C PHE A 103 5.55 -5.89 0.44
N LEU A 104 5.86 -6.78 1.38
CA LEU A 104 6.67 -7.97 1.11
C LEU A 104 5.92 -8.97 0.24
N MET A 105 4.67 -9.28 0.55
CA MET A 105 3.85 -10.24 -0.22
C MET A 105 3.57 -9.73 -1.63
N ALA A 106 3.04 -8.51 -1.75
CA ALA A 106 2.70 -7.94 -3.04
C ALA A 106 3.95 -7.63 -3.86
N GLY A 107 5.02 -7.16 -3.22
CA GLY A 107 6.30 -6.90 -3.87
C GLY A 107 6.97 -8.17 -4.38
N ALA A 108 7.06 -9.21 -3.56
CA ALA A 108 7.63 -10.49 -3.98
C ALA A 108 6.84 -11.09 -5.14
N TYR A 109 5.50 -11.11 -5.07
CA TYR A 109 4.66 -11.61 -6.14
C TYR A 109 4.81 -10.79 -7.43
N PHE A 110 4.70 -9.46 -7.34
CA PHE A 110 4.80 -8.56 -8.49
C PHE A 110 6.14 -8.70 -9.21
N VAL A 111 7.24 -8.71 -8.44
CA VAL A 111 8.60 -8.85 -8.98
C VAL A 111 8.81 -10.24 -9.55
N ALA A 112 8.45 -11.31 -8.84
CA ALA A 112 8.62 -12.68 -9.34
C ALA A 112 7.88 -12.91 -10.67
N ARG A 113 6.63 -12.46 -10.75
CA ARG A 113 5.84 -12.53 -11.99
C ARG A 113 6.38 -11.61 -13.08
N GLY A 114 6.86 -10.42 -12.72
CA GLY A 114 7.51 -9.51 -13.67
C GLY A 114 8.78 -10.14 -14.28
N VAL A 115 9.63 -10.73 -13.45
CA VAL A 115 10.82 -11.47 -13.88
C VAL A 115 10.43 -12.64 -14.79
N ASN A 116 9.41 -13.42 -14.41
CA ASN A 116 8.90 -14.52 -15.23
C ASN A 116 8.43 -14.03 -16.60
N PHE A 117 7.72 -12.90 -16.63
CA PHE A 117 7.24 -12.28 -17.86
C PHE A 117 8.41 -11.82 -18.74
N PHE A 118 9.44 -11.19 -18.18
CA PHE A 118 10.59 -10.72 -18.96
C PHE A 118 11.47 -11.87 -19.48
N LEU A 119 11.67 -12.94 -18.69
CA LEU A 119 12.54 -14.06 -19.06
C LEU A 119 11.84 -15.11 -19.92
N TYR A 120 10.59 -15.44 -19.60
CA TYR A 120 9.87 -16.57 -20.19
C TYR A 120 8.62 -16.16 -20.97
N LYS A 121 8.33 -14.85 -21.09
CA LYS A 121 7.13 -14.30 -21.77
C LYS A 121 5.81 -14.86 -21.23
N HIS A 122 5.81 -15.28 -19.97
CA HIS A 122 4.65 -15.83 -19.29
C HIS A 122 4.49 -15.17 -17.91
N LEU A 123 3.25 -14.85 -17.55
CA LEU A 123 2.86 -14.35 -16.22
C LEU A 123 2.81 -15.48 -15.21
#